data_AF-A0A965K724-F1
#
_entry.id   AF-A0A965K724-F1
#
_cell.length_a   1.000
_cell.length_b   1.000
_cell.length_c   1.000
_cell.angle_alpha   90.00
_cell.angle_beta   90.00
_cell.angle_gamma   90.00
#
_symmetry.space_group_name_H-M   'P 1'
#
loop_
_entity.id
_entity.type
_entity.pdbx_description
1 polymer ?
#
loop_
_entity_poly.entity_id
_entity_poly.type
_entity_poly.pdbx_seq_one_letter_code
_entity_poly.pdbx_strand_id
1 'polypeptide(L)'
;MAWFFHLALRQLFPPGKRFPAFAIVSILGVGLGVASLLVVQTVMNGFGEEHRLRIRESFGECVVTANRPISNVDELVSSLNVEEEVLSISLYAEGPALTRRGSFSGVAFVRGIVPTDEDLPARGYVIAGDFNDLDDGRVVLGIGLAR
;
A
#
# COMPACT_ATOMS: atom_id res chain seq x y z
N MET A 1 45.24 -11.81 19.56
CA MET A 1 44.48 -10.53 19.55
C MET A 1 45.48 -9.39 19.49
N ALA A 2 45.34 -8.43 18.58
CA ALA A 2 46.28 -7.33 18.43
C ALA A 2 46.36 -6.52 19.73
N TRP A 3 47.57 -6.24 20.24
CA TRP A 3 47.83 -5.54 21.51
C TRP A 3 47.03 -4.24 21.68
N PHE A 4 46.79 -3.51 20.59
CA PHE A 4 45.99 -2.29 20.56
C PHE A 4 44.53 -2.50 21.00
N PHE A 5 43.93 -3.64 20.70
CA PHE A 5 42.55 -3.94 21.10
C PHE A 5 42.44 -4.10 22.63
N HIS A 6 43.44 -4.70 23.25
CA HIS A 6 43.51 -4.86 24.70
C HIS A 6 43.66 -3.50 25.42
N LEU A 7 44.50 -2.60 24.87
CA LEU A 7 44.63 -1.24 25.39
C LEU A 7 43.31 -0.46 25.26
N ALA A 8 42.63 -0.55 24.12
CA ALA A 8 41.35 0.12 23.90
C ALA A 8 40.26 -0.35 24.87
N LEU A 9 40.14 -1.67 25.09
CA LEU A 9 39.15 -2.24 26.02
C LEU A 9 39.39 -1.81 27.46
N ARG A 10 40.66 -1.73 27.89
CA ARG A 10 41.05 -1.26 29.23
C ARG A 10 40.76 0.23 29.43
N GLN A 11 40.86 1.03 28.36
CA GLN A 11 40.50 2.45 28.39
C GLN A 11 38.98 2.65 28.48
N LEU A 12 38.21 1.79 27.79
CA LEU A 12 36.74 1.79 27.81
C LEU A 12 36.16 1.32 29.15
N PHE A 13 36.82 0.35 29.80
CA PHE A 13 36.45 -0.18 31.12
C PHE A 13 37.60 -0.01 32.13
N PRO A 14 37.76 1.19 32.73
CA PRO A 14 38.83 1.46 33.68
C PRO A 14 38.75 0.53 34.91
N PRO A 15 39.88 -0.03 35.38
CA PRO A 15 39.90 -0.84 36.59
C PRO A 15 39.45 0.00 37.80
N GLY A 16 38.38 -0.44 38.48
CA GLY A 16 37.77 0.25 39.63
C GLY A 16 36.42 0.92 39.35
N LYS A 17 36.06 1.19 38.08
CA LYS A 17 34.72 1.64 37.66
C LYS A 17 34.23 0.76 36.51
N ARG A 18 33.25 -0.12 36.79
CA ARG A 18 32.68 -1.01 35.76
C ARG A 18 31.98 -0.26 34.62
N PHE A 19 31.50 0.97 34.86
CA PHE A 19 30.84 1.79 33.85
C PHE A 19 31.18 3.28 34.00
N PRO A 20 32.03 3.86 33.14
CA PRO A 20 32.25 5.30 33.11
C PRO A 20 31.02 6.01 32.52
N ALA A 21 30.50 7.02 33.21
CA ALA A 21 29.32 7.78 32.78
C ALA A 21 29.46 8.36 31.36
N PHE A 22 30.65 8.85 31.00
CA PHE A 22 30.92 9.37 29.65
C PHE A 22 30.81 8.29 28.56
N ALA A 23 31.30 7.06 28.84
CA ALA A 23 31.17 5.95 27.89
C ALA A 23 29.71 5.53 27.72
N ILE A 24 28.94 5.47 28.82
CA ILE A 24 27.50 5.14 28.75
C ILE A 24 26.75 6.17 27.91
N VAL A 25 26.92 7.47 28.21
CA VAL A 25 26.21 8.54 27.49
C VAL A 25 26.58 8.54 25.99
N SER A 26 27.86 8.34 25.66
CA SER A 26 28.30 8.29 24.27
C SER A 26 27.76 7.06 23.53
N ILE A 27 27.78 5.88 24.15
CA ILE A 27 27.22 4.65 23.56
C ILE A 27 25.71 4.78 23.38
N LEU A 28 25.00 5.35 24.36
CA LEU A 28 23.57 5.59 24.26
C LEU A 28 23.24 6.59 23.15
N GLY A 29 23.97 7.69 23.01
CA GLY A 29 23.74 8.67 21.95
C GLY A 29 23.90 8.08 20.56
N VAL A 30 25.00 7.35 20.32
CA VAL A 30 25.22 6.65 19.05
C VAL A 30 24.16 5.56 18.85
N GLY A 31 23.88 4.77 19.88
CA GLY A 31 22.88 3.71 19.84
C GLY A 31 21.48 4.23 19.48
N LEU A 32 21.08 5.36 20.07
CA LEU A 32 19.79 5.98 19.80
C LEU A 32 19.71 6.58 18.39
N GLY A 33 20.81 7.17 17.91
CA GLY A 33 20.90 7.67 16.53
C GLY A 33 20.80 6.53 15.50
N VAL A 34 21.56 5.45 15.69
CA VAL A 34 21.51 4.28 14.81
C VAL A 34 20.14 3.60 14.90
N ALA A 35 19.57 3.46 16.10
CA ALA A 35 18.23 2.89 16.28
C ALA A 35 17.17 3.72 15.54
N SER A 36 17.22 5.05 15.64
CA SER A 36 16.29 5.93 14.92
C SER A 36 16.42 5.78 13.40
N LEU A 37 17.65 5.71 12.88
CA LEU A 37 17.89 5.49 11.44
C LEU A 37 17.35 4.13 10.97
N LEU A 38 17.60 3.07 11.75
CA LEU A 38 17.08 1.74 11.46
C LEU A 38 15.55 1.73 11.43
N VAL A 39 14.89 2.31 12.45
CA VAL A 39 13.43 2.36 12.53
C VAL A 39 12.85 3.05 11.30
N VAL A 40 13.34 4.25 10.97
CA VAL A 40 12.84 5.01 9.80
C VAL A 40 13.04 4.21 8.51
N GLN A 41 14.22 3.60 8.32
CA GLN A 41 14.49 2.79 7.14
C GLN A 41 13.57 1.57 7.06
N THR A 42 13.33 0.88 8.19
CA THR A 42 12.43 -0.28 8.22
C THR A 42 10.98 0.10 7.95
N VAL A 43 10.51 1.22 8.49
CA VAL A 43 9.15 1.71 8.22
C VAL A 43 9.03 2.02 6.74
N MET A 44 9.95 2.80 6.16
CA MET A 44 9.87 3.14 4.73
C MET A 44 10.00 1.92 3.82
N ASN A 45 10.93 1.00 4.11
CA ASN A 45 11.12 -0.21 3.31
C ASN A 45 9.91 -1.15 3.41
N GLY A 46 9.34 -1.33 4.61
CA GLY A 46 8.17 -2.20 4.81
C GLY A 46 6.89 -1.62 4.21
N PHE A 47 6.65 -0.32 4.42
CA PHE A 47 5.49 0.36 3.84
C PHE A 47 5.58 0.40 2.30
N GLY A 48 6.75 0.64 1.73
CA GLY A 48 6.91 0.71 0.28
C GLY A 48 6.44 -0.55 -0.45
N GLU A 49 6.86 -1.73 0.03
CA GLU A 49 6.43 -3.01 -0.56
C GLU A 49 4.95 -3.30 -0.32
N GLU A 50 4.46 -3.04 0.89
CA GLU A 50 3.04 -3.25 1.22
C GLU A 50 2.12 -2.36 0.38
N HIS A 51 2.48 -1.08 0.20
CA HIS A 51 1.73 -0.16 -0.65
C HIS A 51 1.78 -0.59 -2.13
N ARG A 52 2.94 -1.03 -2.62
CA ARG A 52 3.09 -1.48 -4.00
C ARG A 52 2.25 -2.72 -4.29
N LEU A 53 2.26 -3.70 -3.38
CA LEU A 53 1.46 -4.92 -3.50
C LEU A 53 -0.03 -4.61 -3.48
N ARG A 54 -0.52 -3.84 -2.48
CA ARG A 54 -1.94 -3.51 -2.40
C ARG A 54 -2.46 -2.70 -3.58
N ILE A 55 -1.65 -1.79 -4.13
CA ILE A 55 -2.05 -1.01 -5.33
C ILE A 55 -2.17 -1.96 -6.53
N ARG A 56 -1.19 -2.85 -6.74
CA ARG A 56 -1.25 -3.84 -7.82
C ARG A 56 -2.45 -4.76 -7.69
N GLU A 57 -2.69 -5.28 -6.49
CA GLU A 57 -3.83 -6.16 -6.21
C GLU A 57 -5.18 -5.45 -6.34
N SER A 58 -5.25 -4.12 -6.22
CA SER A 58 -6.53 -3.38 -6.29
C SER A 58 -6.87 -2.86 -7.69
N PHE A 59 -5.88 -2.57 -8.53
CA PHE A 59 -6.07 -1.94 -9.85
C PHE A 59 -5.71 -2.85 -11.03
N GLY A 60 -5.08 -4.00 -10.78
CA GLY A 60 -4.52 -4.85 -11.82
C GLY A 60 -3.10 -4.43 -12.20
N GLU A 61 -2.41 -5.28 -12.97
CA GLU A 61 -1.01 -5.06 -13.35
C GLU A 61 -0.84 -4.02 -14.46
N CYS A 62 -1.85 -3.87 -15.33
CA CYS A 62 -1.86 -2.91 -16.43
C CYS A 62 -3.21 -2.22 -16.50
N VAL A 63 -3.20 -0.90 -16.70
CA VAL A 63 -4.41 -0.08 -16.76
C VAL A 63 -4.41 0.72 -18.05
N VAL A 64 -5.41 0.49 -18.90
CA VAL A 64 -5.59 1.22 -20.15
C VAL A 64 -6.61 2.33 -19.92
N THR A 65 -6.16 3.58 -19.96
CA THR A 65 -7.02 4.76 -19.78
C THR A 65 -7.02 5.66 -21.00
N ALA A 66 -8.16 6.25 -21.33
CA ALA A 66 -8.29 7.27 -22.36
C ALA A 66 -8.92 8.54 -21.78
N ASN A 67 -8.55 9.70 -22.34
CA ASN A 67 -9.10 11.00 -21.90
C ASN A 67 -10.55 11.22 -22.39
N ARG A 68 -11.05 10.33 -23.25
CA ARG A 68 -12.42 10.29 -23.76
C ARG A 68 -12.95 8.85 -23.59
N PRO A 69 -14.28 8.66 -23.50
CA PRO A 69 -14.86 7.32 -23.50
C PRO A 69 -14.33 6.50 -24.68
N ILE A 70 -13.90 5.28 -24.40
CA ILE A 70 -13.43 4.34 -25.43
C ILE A 70 -14.68 3.87 -26.19
N SER A 71 -14.73 4.12 -27.49
CA SER A 71 -15.91 3.81 -28.32
C SER A 71 -15.96 2.35 -28.78
N ASN A 72 -14.80 1.70 -28.97
CA ASN A 72 -14.68 0.32 -29.46
C ASN A 72 -14.14 -0.61 -28.36
N VAL A 73 -14.81 -0.64 -27.21
CA VAL A 73 -14.34 -1.43 -26.06
C VAL A 73 -14.29 -2.92 -26.39
N ASP A 74 -15.31 -3.48 -27.04
CA ASP A 74 -15.39 -4.91 -27.34
C ASP A 74 -14.26 -5.37 -28.28
N GLU A 75 -13.93 -4.55 -29.29
CA GLU A 75 -12.83 -4.83 -30.22
C GLU A 75 -11.48 -4.83 -29.48
N LEU A 76 -11.27 -3.87 -28.58
CA LEU A 76 -10.07 -3.77 -27.76
C LEU A 76 -9.94 -4.96 -26.79
N VAL A 77 -11.04 -5.37 -26.15
CA VAL A 77 -11.05 -6.56 -25.28
C VAL A 77 -10.73 -7.80 -26.08
N SER A 78 -11.32 -7.94 -27.28
CA SER A 78 -11.07 -9.09 -28.14
C SER A 78 -9.63 -9.18 -28.63
N SER A 79 -8.99 -8.06 -28.94
CA SER A 79 -7.59 -8.05 -29.38
C SER A 79 -6.62 -8.34 -28.23
N LEU A 80 -6.93 -7.87 -27.03
CA LEU A 80 -6.12 -8.13 -25.83
C LEU A 80 -6.27 -9.58 -25.32
N ASN A 81 -7.44 -10.18 -25.45
CA ASN A 81 -7.67 -11.58 -25.06
C ASN A 81 -6.95 -12.62 -25.95
N VAL A 82 -6.37 -12.20 -27.09
CA VAL A 82 -5.60 -13.09 -27.97
C VAL A 82 -4.19 -13.33 -27.44
N GLU A 83 -3.68 -12.44 -26.59
CA GLU A 83 -2.33 -12.54 -26.04
C GLU A 83 -2.30 -13.53 -24.85
N GLU A 84 -1.41 -14.53 -24.91
CA GLU A 84 -1.28 -15.55 -23.85
C GLU A 84 -0.87 -14.99 -22.48
N GLU A 85 -0.30 -13.78 -22.44
CA GLU A 85 0.11 -13.10 -21.20
C GLU A 85 -1.07 -12.45 -20.45
N VAL A 86 -2.25 -12.31 -21.08
CA VAL A 86 -3.42 -11.66 -20.49
C VAL A 86 -4.29 -12.70 -19.79
N LEU A 87 -4.25 -12.71 -18.46
CA LEU A 87 -5.03 -13.65 -17.63
C LEU A 87 -6.51 -13.29 -17.53
N SER A 88 -6.82 -12.00 -17.40
CA SER A 88 -8.19 -11.49 -17.29
C SER A 88 -8.26 -10.02 -17.70
N ILE A 89 -9.44 -9.59 -18.12
CA ILE A 89 -9.71 -8.21 -18.52
C ILE A 89 -11.00 -7.75 -17.83
N SER A 90 -10.88 -6.72 -16.99
CA SER A 90 -12.02 -6.09 -16.35
C SER A 90 -12.24 -4.69 -16.87
N LEU A 91 -13.50 -4.39 -17.24
CA LEU A 91 -13.91 -3.08 -17.71
C LEU A 91 -14.38 -2.23 -16.53
N TYR A 92 -13.94 -0.97 -16.53
CA TYR A 92 -14.40 0.00 -15.54
C TYR A 92 -14.50 1.41 -16.11
N ALA A 93 -15.38 2.21 -15.51
CA ALA A 93 -15.46 3.64 -15.72
C ALA A 93 -15.28 4.35 -14.39
N GLU A 94 -14.43 5.38 -14.32
CA GLU A 94 -14.15 6.10 -13.07
C GLU A 94 -14.45 7.59 -13.23
N GLY A 95 -15.07 8.19 -12.21
CA GLY A 95 -15.37 9.61 -12.20
C GLY A 95 -15.54 10.17 -10.79
N PRO A 96 -15.26 11.47 -10.59
CA PRO A 96 -15.54 12.13 -9.33
C PRO A 96 -17.05 12.29 -9.13
N ALA A 97 -17.52 12.05 -7.90
CA ALA A 97 -18.90 12.26 -7.48
C ALA A 97 -18.93 12.99 -6.14
N LEU A 98 -19.97 13.81 -5.95
CA LEU A 98 -20.24 14.42 -4.65
C LEU A 98 -21.08 13.45 -3.83
N THR A 99 -20.56 13.08 -2.67
CA THR A 99 -21.25 12.22 -1.71
C THR A 99 -21.76 13.06 -0.54
N ARG A 100 -22.97 12.77 -0.08
CA ARG A 100 -23.56 13.43 1.09
C ARG A 100 -24.32 12.44 1.94
N ARG A 101 -24.03 12.40 3.24
CA ARG A 101 -24.79 11.65 4.25
C ARG A 101 -25.02 12.54 5.47
N GLY A 102 -26.27 12.96 5.68
CA GLY A 102 -26.61 13.89 6.76
C GLY A 102 -25.86 15.22 6.61
N SER A 103 -25.07 15.57 7.63
CA SER A 103 -24.22 16.77 7.64
C SER A 103 -22.84 16.60 6.98
N PHE A 104 -22.46 15.36 6.63
CA PHE A 104 -21.18 15.09 5.97
C PHE A 104 -21.33 15.23 4.45
N SER A 105 -20.46 16.02 3.84
CA SER A 105 -20.33 16.16 2.38
C SER A 105 -18.86 16.04 1.99
N GLY A 106 -18.58 15.24 0.96
CA GLY A 106 -17.23 15.04 0.45
C GLY A 106 -17.23 14.64 -1.01
N VAL A 107 -16.06 14.75 -1.65
CA VAL A 107 -15.84 14.21 -2.99
C VAL A 107 -15.36 12.77 -2.84
N ALA A 108 -16.00 11.86 -3.56
CA ALA A 108 -15.55 10.48 -3.71
C ALA A 108 -15.28 10.19 -5.19
N PHE A 109 -14.37 9.27 -5.47
CA PHE A 109 -14.26 8.69 -6.80
C PHE A 109 -15.16 7.46 -6.86
N VAL A 110 -16.05 7.45 -7.85
CA VAL A 110 -16.98 6.34 -8.09
C VAL A 110 -16.48 5.57 -9.29
N ARG A 111 -16.43 4.25 -9.13
CA ARG A 111 -16.07 3.33 -10.20
C ARG A 111 -17.31 2.52 -10.60
N GLY A 112 -17.76 2.68 -11.83
CA GLY A 112 -18.69 1.77 -12.48
C GLY A 112 -17.95 0.52 -12.94
N ILE A 113 -18.47 -0.64 -12.57
CA ILE A 113 -17.92 -1.97 -12.87
C ILE A 113 -19.01 -2.85 -13.44
N VAL A 114 -18.64 -3.93 -14.14
CA VAL A 114 -19.58 -4.96 -14.56
C VAL A 114 -19.78 -5.93 -13.37
N PRO A 115 -20.97 -6.01 -12.75
CA PRO A 115 -21.17 -6.81 -11.54
C PRO A 115 -20.88 -8.28 -11.75
N THR A 116 -21.10 -8.81 -12.96
CA THR A 116 -20.93 -10.23 -13.31
C THR A 116 -19.48 -10.66 -13.50
N ASP A 117 -18.54 -9.71 -13.58
CA ASP A 117 -17.13 -10.02 -13.80
C ASP A 117 -16.50 -10.63 -12.53
N GLU A 118 -16.11 -11.91 -12.59
CA GLU A 118 -15.53 -12.64 -11.46
C GLU A 118 -14.07 -12.26 -11.18
N ASP A 119 -13.37 -11.75 -12.20
CA ASP A 119 -11.94 -11.45 -12.13
C ASP A 119 -11.67 -10.06 -11.53
N LEU A 120 -12.73 -9.33 -11.17
CA LEU A 120 -12.63 -8.04 -10.49
C LEU A 120 -11.83 -8.16 -9.18
N PRO A 121 -10.65 -7.52 -9.09
CA PRO A 121 -9.79 -7.69 -7.92
C PRO A 121 -10.44 -7.17 -6.61
N ALA A 122 -11.36 -6.20 -6.73
CA ALA A 122 -12.11 -5.66 -5.61
C ALA A 122 -12.99 -6.69 -4.88
N ARG A 123 -13.38 -7.80 -5.54
CA ARG A 123 -14.18 -8.88 -4.93
C ARG A 123 -13.46 -9.54 -3.75
N GLY A 124 -12.13 -9.61 -3.78
CA GLY A 124 -11.32 -10.18 -2.69
C GLY A 124 -11.34 -9.36 -1.38
N TYR A 125 -11.81 -8.11 -1.43
CA TYR A 125 -11.80 -7.19 -0.29
C TYR A 125 -13.19 -6.88 0.27
N VAL A 126 -14.21 -7.67 -0.10
CA VAL A 126 -15.57 -7.51 0.45
C VAL A 126 -15.62 -8.02 1.89
N ILE A 127 -16.05 -7.15 2.79
CA ILE A 127 -16.21 -7.48 4.22
C ILE A 127 -17.67 -7.82 4.55
N ALA A 128 -18.62 -7.14 3.90
CA ALA A 128 -20.05 -7.34 4.11
C ALA A 128 -20.83 -6.98 2.84
N GLY A 129 -21.89 -7.76 2.54
CA GLY A 129 -22.67 -7.65 1.30
C GLY A 129 -22.16 -8.59 0.20
N ASP A 130 -22.73 -8.47 -0.99
CA ASP A 130 -22.37 -9.26 -2.17
C ASP A 130 -22.32 -8.34 -3.41
N PHE A 131 -21.34 -8.55 -4.29
CA PHE A 131 -21.22 -7.83 -5.55
C PHE A 131 -22.32 -8.21 -6.55
N ASN A 132 -22.87 -9.42 -6.46
CA ASN A 132 -23.93 -9.88 -7.35
C ASN A 132 -25.27 -9.17 -7.13
N ASP A 133 -25.44 -8.53 -5.97
CA ASP A 133 -26.63 -7.73 -5.64
C ASP A 133 -26.49 -6.27 -6.11
N LEU A 134 -25.38 -5.91 -6.78
CA LEU A 134 -25.13 -4.56 -7.28
C LEU A 134 -26.06 -4.24 -8.46
N ASP A 135 -26.94 -3.25 -8.26
CA ASP A 135 -27.86 -2.72 -9.26
C ASP A 135 -27.70 -1.19 -9.37
N ASP A 136 -28.53 -0.55 -10.21
CA ASP A 136 -28.49 0.90 -10.45
C ASP A 136 -28.77 1.74 -9.17
N GLY A 137 -29.32 1.15 -8.11
CA GLY A 137 -29.65 1.82 -6.86
C GLY A 137 -28.68 1.52 -5.71
N ARG A 138 -27.78 0.55 -5.88
CA ARG A 138 -26.87 0.07 -4.84
C ARG A 138 -25.45 0.48 -5.15
N VAL A 139 -24.70 0.71 -4.08
CA VAL A 139 -23.30 1.12 -4.16
C VAL A 139 -22.47 0.34 -3.17
N VAL A 140 -21.29 -0.09 -3.60
CA VAL A 140 -20.27 -0.62 -2.70
C VAL A 140 -19.47 0.56 -2.17
N LEU A 141 -19.37 0.66 -0.85
CA LEU A 141 -18.61 1.71 -0.18
C LEU A 141 -17.34 1.15 0.42
N GLY A 142 -16.23 1.84 0.19
CA GLY A 142 -15.00 1.60 0.95
C GLY A 142 -15.24 1.87 2.44
N ILE A 143 -14.54 1.11 3.30
CA ILE A 143 -14.72 1.19 4.76
C ILE A 143 -14.53 2.60 5.34
N GLY A 144 -13.71 3.44 4.69
CA GLY A 144 -13.52 4.84 5.07
C GLY A 144 -14.73 5.75 4.82
N LEU A 145 -15.56 5.43 3.81
CA LEU A 145 -16.80 6.15 3.51
C LEU A 145 -18.02 5.55 4.22
N ALA A 146 -17.95 4.26 4.58
CA ALA A 146 -19.04 3.58 5.29
C ALA A 146 -19.19 4.02 6.75
N ARG A 147 -18.07 4.37 7.41
CA ARG A 147 -18.03 4.89 8.79
C ARG A 147 -18.70 6.24 8.89
#